data_AF-A0AAU1R824-F1
#
_entry.id   AF-A0AAU1R824-F1
#
_cell.length_a   1.000
_cell.length_b   1.000
_cell.length_c   1.000
_cell.angle_alpha   90.00
_cell.angle_beta   90.00
_cell.angle_gamma   90.00
#
_symmetry.space_group_name_H-M   'P 1'
#
loop_
_entity.id
_entity.type
_entity.pdbx_description
1 polymer ?
#
loop_
_entity_poly.entity_id
_entity_poly.type
_entity_poly.pdbx_seq_one_letter_code
_entity_poly.pdbx_strand_id
1 'polypeptide(L)'
;MTDRDASDPLAGFPDVLTGAEVAEILRIDPRTLAALAQSRQLPAFRAGTGVKAAWRFDKRRIVAVIEGRDPWGELPPLLGEFGPVLTAPEVATFLRYERPTVAQLAAAGVLPGAFKISTARAQWRFNKVPLLELMETPRPEDSPEDAPRE
;
A
#
# COMPACT_ATOMS: atom_id res chain seq x y z
N MET A 1 19.89 24.97 -3.76
CA MET A 1 19.07 24.84 -4.98
C MET A 1 18.04 23.78 -4.65
N THR A 2 16.98 24.17 -3.94
CA THR A 2 16.09 23.26 -3.21
C THR A 2 14.68 23.81 -3.32
N ASP A 3 14.03 23.50 -4.44
CA ASP A 3 12.63 23.82 -4.68
C ASP A 3 12.05 22.70 -5.55
N ARG A 4 11.83 21.55 -4.93
CA ARG A 4 11.10 20.41 -5.49
C ARG A 4 10.19 19.77 -4.44
N ASP A 5 9.83 20.55 -3.42
CA ASP A 5 8.87 20.23 -2.37
C ASP A 5 7.46 20.73 -2.74
N ALA A 6 7.23 20.97 -4.04
CA ALA A 6 5.95 21.39 -4.57
C ALA A 6 4.97 20.22 -4.50
N SER A 7 4.24 20.17 -3.39
CA SER A 7 2.95 19.52 -3.20
C SER A 7 2.88 18.08 -3.69
N ASP A 8 3.25 17.11 -2.85
CA ASP A 8 2.65 15.77 -2.97
C ASP A 8 1.13 15.98 -2.83
N PRO A 9 0.32 15.81 -3.90
CA PRO A 9 -1.10 16.16 -3.89
C PRO A 9 -1.89 15.29 -2.90
N LEU A 10 -1.23 14.25 -2.38
CA LEU A 10 -1.77 13.23 -1.52
C LEU A 10 -1.04 13.16 -0.17
N ALA A 11 -0.40 14.25 0.28
CA ALA A 11 0.48 14.26 1.47
C ALA A 11 -0.18 13.75 2.77
N GLY A 12 -1.51 13.83 2.88
CA GLY A 12 -2.29 13.32 4.03
C GLY A 12 -2.83 11.90 3.87
N PHE A 13 -2.59 11.24 2.74
CA PHE A 13 -3.13 9.92 2.45
C PHE A 13 -2.12 8.80 2.70
N PRO A 14 -2.59 7.59 3.09
CA PRO A 14 -1.73 6.42 3.21
C PRO A 14 -1.11 6.03 1.86
N ASP A 15 -0.02 5.22 1.90
CA ASP A 15 0.61 4.66 0.70
C ASP A 15 -0.35 3.79 -0.13
N VAL A 16 -1.39 3.22 0.50
CA VAL A 16 -2.45 2.45 -0.17
C VAL A 16 -3.80 3.10 0.06
N LEU A 17 -4.42 3.50 -1.03
CA LEU A 17 -5.70 4.18 -1.08
C LEU A 17 -6.85 3.19 -1.30
N THR A 18 -8.00 3.48 -0.71
CA THR A 18 -9.28 2.86 -1.02
C THR A 18 -9.83 3.37 -2.34
N GLY A 19 -10.75 2.61 -2.94
CA GLY A 19 -11.49 3.09 -4.11
C GLY A 19 -12.30 4.37 -3.86
N ALA A 20 -12.74 4.63 -2.61
CA ALA A 20 -13.44 5.86 -2.28
C ALA A 20 -12.50 7.08 -2.31
N GLU A 21 -11.32 6.96 -1.71
CA GLU A 21 -10.30 8.02 -1.73
C GLU A 21 -9.86 8.33 -3.17
N VAL A 22 -9.56 7.32 -3.98
CA VAL A 22 -9.16 7.54 -5.38
C VAL A 22 -10.28 8.13 -6.22
N ALA A 23 -11.53 7.73 -5.99
CA ALA A 23 -12.69 8.31 -6.66
C ALA A 23 -12.83 9.81 -6.36
N GLU A 24 -12.60 10.20 -5.10
CA GLU A 24 -12.60 11.62 -4.69
C GLU A 24 -11.45 12.40 -5.33
N ILE A 25 -10.24 11.84 -5.30
CA ILE A 25 -9.02 12.45 -5.86
C ILE A 25 -9.16 12.67 -7.37
N LEU A 26 -9.55 11.63 -8.11
CA LEU A 26 -9.68 11.67 -9.56
C LEU A 26 -11.01 12.31 -10.01
N ARG A 27 -11.94 12.59 -9.09
CA ARG A 27 -13.30 13.07 -9.37
C ARG A 27 -14.06 12.14 -10.33
N ILE A 28 -13.91 10.83 -10.13
CA ILE A 28 -14.55 9.78 -10.94
C ILE A 28 -15.50 8.97 -10.06
N ASP A 29 -16.63 8.51 -10.63
CA ASP A 29 -17.56 7.64 -9.91
C ASP A 29 -16.87 6.33 -9.45
N PRO A 30 -17.10 5.87 -8.21
CA PRO A 30 -16.46 4.66 -7.69
C PRO A 30 -16.78 3.40 -8.49
N ARG A 31 -17.94 3.31 -9.17
CA ARG A 31 -18.23 2.19 -10.08
C ARG A 31 -17.37 2.25 -11.32
N THR A 32 -17.19 3.44 -11.89
CA THR A 32 -16.28 3.65 -13.03
C THR A 32 -14.85 3.33 -12.63
N LEU A 33 -14.41 3.77 -11.46
CA LEU A 33 -13.09 3.46 -10.93
C LEU A 33 -12.87 1.94 -10.79
N ALA A 34 -13.85 1.22 -10.23
CA ALA A 34 -13.79 -0.23 -10.11
C ALA A 34 -13.74 -0.92 -11.47
N ALA A 35 -14.45 -0.40 -12.48
CA ALA A 35 -14.38 -0.90 -13.85
C ALA A 35 -12.99 -0.67 -14.47
N LEU A 36 -12.38 0.51 -14.28
CA LEU A 36 -11.03 0.82 -14.75
C LEU A 36 -9.97 -0.09 -14.11
N ALA A 37 -10.11 -0.34 -12.81
CA ALA A 37 -9.27 -1.29 -12.07
C ALA A 37 -9.43 -2.72 -12.62
N GLN A 38 -10.68 -3.16 -12.84
CA GLN A 38 -10.98 -4.48 -13.38
C GLN A 38 -10.46 -4.67 -14.80
N SER A 39 -10.55 -3.63 -15.64
CA SER A 39 -10.03 -3.61 -17.01
C SER A 39 -8.52 -3.37 -17.09
N ARG A 40 -7.81 -3.30 -15.96
CA ARG A 40 -6.36 -3.01 -15.86
C ARG A 40 -5.93 -1.68 -16.49
N GLN A 41 -6.87 -0.75 -16.69
CA GLN A 41 -6.55 0.60 -17.15
C GLN A 41 -6.00 1.45 -16.00
N LEU A 42 -6.39 1.13 -14.76
CA LEU A 42 -5.86 1.76 -13.56
C LEU A 42 -5.17 0.69 -12.69
N PRO A 43 -3.92 0.92 -12.24
CA PRO A 43 -3.22 -0.04 -11.42
C PRO A 43 -3.85 -0.17 -10.04
N ALA A 44 -4.39 -1.35 -9.79
CA ALA A 44 -5.08 -1.68 -8.56
C ALA A 44 -4.90 -3.15 -8.20
N PHE A 45 -5.08 -3.48 -6.94
CA PHE A 45 -5.16 -4.86 -6.46
C PHE A 45 -6.36 -5.02 -5.52
N ARG A 46 -6.81 -6.26 -5.34
CA ARG A 46 -7.86 -6.56 -4.35
C ARG A 46 -7.24 -6.92 -3.01
N ALA A 47 -7.65 -6.21 -1.97
CA ALA A 47 -7.32 -6.52 -0.58
C ALA A 47 -8.52 -7.17 0.12
N GLY A 48 -8.27 -8.12 1.03
CA GLY A 48 -9.29 -8.93 1.69
C GLY A 48 -9.64 -10.23 0.98
N THR A 49 -10.56 -11.01 1.56
CA THR A 49 -10.98 -12.33 1.06
C THR A 49 -12.47 -12.36 0.71
N GLY A 50 -12.82 -13.11 -0.34
CA GLY A 50 -14.21 -13.34 -0.75
C GLY A 50 -14.96 -12.06 -1.13
N VAL A 51 -16.23 -11.97 -0.71
CA VAL A 51 -17.13 -10.84 -1.03
C VAL A 51 -16.72 -9.51 -0.43
N LYS A 52 -15.82 -9.52 0.57
CA LYS A 52 -15.27 -8.31 1.20
C LYS A 52 -14.04 -7.76 0.49
N ALA A 53 -13.57 -8.43 -0.57
CA ALA A 53 -12.35 -8.02 -1.24
C ALA A 53 -12.54 -6.67 -1.97
N ALA A 54 -11.92 -5.61 -1.45
CA ALA A 54 -12.05 -4.25 -1.96
C ALA A 54 -10.88 -3.89 -2.89
N TRP A 55 -11.13 -3.02 -3.87
CA TRP A 55 -10.07 -2.46 -4.72
C TRP A 55 -9.20 -1.49 -3.93
N ARG A 56 -7.90 -1.63 -4.10
CA ARG A 56 -6.84 -0.84 -3.47
C ARG A 56 -5.87 -0.34 -4.51
N PHE A 57 -5.37 0.85 -4.29
CA PHE A 57 -4.55 1.58 -5.24
C PHE A 57 -3.29 2.07 -4.55
N ASP A 58 -2.15 1.95 -5.22
CA ASP A 58 -0.90 2.53 -4.74
C ASP A 58 -0.92 4.05 -4.94
N LYS A 59 -0.67 4.81 -3.87
CA LYS A 59 -0.67 6.28 -3.88
C LYS A 59 0.22 6.83 -4.98
N ARG A 60 1.42 6.29 -5.17
CA ARG A 60 2.42 6.80 -6.13
C ARG A 60 1.97 6.57 -7.56
N ARG A 61 1.27 5.46 -7.81
CA ARG A 61 0.66 5.21 -9.11
C ARG A 61 -0.49 6.17 -9.40
N ILE A 62 -1.28 6.53 -8.40
CA ILE A 62 -2.32 7.56 -8.55
C ILE A 62 -1.68 8.94 -8.78
N VAL A 63 -0.60 9.29 -8.07
CA VAL A 63 0.19 10.49 -8.36
C VAL A 63 0.69 10.49 -9.80
N ALA A 64 1.24 9.37 -10.30
CA ALA A 64 1.67 9.25 -11.69
C ALA A 64 0.51 9.51 -12.68
N VAL A 65 -0.69 8.99 -12.41
CA VAL A 65 -1.88 9.28 -13.22
C VAL A 65 -2.23 10.77 -13.22
N ILE A 66 -2.22 11.42 -12.05
CA ILE A 66 -2.50 12.86 -11.91
C ILE A 66 -1.49 13.69 -12.70
N GLU A 67 -0.22 13.30 -12.66
CA GLU A 67 0.87 13.97 -13.39
C GLU A 67 0.94 13.60 -14.87
N GLY A 68 0.03 12.75 -15.37
CA GLY A 68 0.03 12.27 -16.76
C GLY A 68 1.22 11.37 -17.11
N ARG A 69 1.88 10.78 -16.11
CA ARG A 69 2.96 9.81 -16.26
C ARG A 69 2.39 8.39 -16.39
N ASP A 70 3.19 7.48 -16.95
CA ASP A 70 2.81 6.07 -17.01
C ASP A 70 2.78 5.47 -15.58
N PRO A 71 1.61 5.04 -15.07
CA PRO A 71 1.49 4.54 -13.72
C PRO A 71 1.95 3.08 -13.60
N TRP A 72 2.39 2.46 -14.71
CA TRP A 72 2.96 1.12 -14.80
C TRP A 72 4.48 1.08 -14.99
N GLY A 73 5.15 2.24 -15.00
CA GLY A 73 6.57 2.37 -15.34
C GLY A 73 7.54 1.76 -14.31
N GLU A 74 8.61 2.46 -13.95
CA GLU A 74 9.66 1.97 -13.01
C GLU A 74 9.19 1.86 -11.54
N LEU A 75 7.90 1.61 -11.31
CA LEU A 75 7.32 1.40 -9.99
C LEU A 75 7.36 -0.09 -9.63
N PRO A 76 7.47 -0.43 -8.34
CA PRO A 76 7.52 -1.80 -7.90
C PRO A 76 6.20 -2.49 -8.28
N PRO A 77 6.23 -3.80 -8.54
CA PRO A 77 5.01 -4.55 -8.79
C PRO A 77 4.02 -4.40 -7.62
N LEU A 78 2.73 -4.43 -7.92
CA LEU A 78 1.69 -4.30 -6.91
C LEU A 78 1.70 -5.53 -5.99
N LEU A 79 1.27 -5.36 -4.74
CA LEU A 79 1.15 -6.49 -3.81
C LEU A 79 0.27 -7.61 -4.38
N GLY A 80 -0.74 -7.21 -5.17
CA GLY A 80 -1.63 -8.08 -5.93
C GLY A 80 -0.92 -9.08 -6.85
N GLU A 81 0.25 -8.75 -7.38
CA GLU A 81 1.00 -9.56 -8.36
C GLU A 81 1.83 -10.67 -7.71
N PHE A 82 2.11 -10.55 -6.41
CA PHE A 82 2.83 -11.57 -5.67
C PHE A 82 1.93 -12.73 -5.24
N GLY A 83 2.54 -13.90 -5.01
CA GLY A 83 1.88 -15.07 -4.46
C GLY A 83 1.33 -14.86 -3.03
N PRO A 84 0.60 -15.84 -2.48
CA PRO A 84 -0.02 -15.72 -1.16
C PRO A 84 0.98 -15.60 -0.01
N VAL A 85 2.22 -16.07 -0.22
CA VAL A 85 3.31 -16.01 0.75
C VAL A 85 4.51 -15.31 0.11
N LEU A 86 4.88 -14.16 0.65
CA LEU A 86 5.99 -13.35 0.18
C LEU A 86 7.28 -13.66 0.95
N THR A 87 8.40 -13.42 0.31
CA THR A 87 9.74 -13.42 0.91
C THR A 87 10.13 -12.02 1.36
N ALA A 88 11.13 -11.93 2.25
CA ALA A 88 11.72 -10.66 2.67
C ALA A 88 12.14 -9.73 1.50
N PRO A 89 12.79 -10.19 0.40
CA PRO A 89 13.09 -9.32 -0.74
C PRO A 89 11.85 -8.85 -1.51
N GLU A 90 10.79 -9.65 -1.59
CA GLU A 90 9.53 -9.24 -2.23
C GLU A 90 8.83 -8.16 -1.39
N VAL A 91 8.76 -8.35 -0.06
CA VAL A 91 8.22 -7.35 0.87
C VAL A 91 9.09 -6.10 0.90
N ALA A 92 10.41 -6.24 0.84
CA ALA A 92 11.35 -5.11 0.75
C ALA A 92 11.14 -4.30 -0.53
N THR A 93 10.99 -4.97 -1.66
CA THR A 93 10.69 -4.33 -2.95
C THR A 93 9.35 -3.59 -2.89
N PHE A 94 8.33 -4.23 -2.32
CA PHE A 94 6.98 -3.69 -2.28
C PHE A 94 6.84 -2.52 -1.28
N LEU A 95 7.24 -2.71 -0.03
CA LEU A 95 7.21 -1.67 1.01
C LEU A 95 8.35 -0.66 0.88
N ARG A 96 9.24 -0.84 -0.12
CA ARG A 96 10.45 -0.03 -0.34
C ARG A 96 11.35 0.11 0.89
N TYR A 97 11.36 -0.92 1.73
CA TYR A 97 12.32 -1.03 2.82
C TYR A 97 13.57 -1.78 2.36
N GLU A 98 14.68 -1.52 3.02
CA GLU A 98 15.84 -2.40 2.86
C GLU A 98 15.51 -3.80 3.42
N ARG A 99 16.06 -4.83 2.77
CA ARG A 99 15.96 -6.23 3.24
C ARG A 99 16.27 -6.41 4.74
N PRO A 100 17.36 -5.83 5.29
CA PRO A 100 17.61 -5.89 6.73
C PRO A 100 16.52 -5.19 7.56
N THR A 101 15.96 -4.08 7.09
CA THR A 101 14.86 -3.37 7.76
C THR A 101 13.60 -4.22 7.82
N VAL A 102 13.22 -4.88 6.72
CA VAL A 102 12.08 -5.81 6.71
C VAL A 102 12.28 -6.96 7.72
N ALA A 103 13.48 -7.53 7.80
CA ALA A 103 13.78 -8.58 8.76
C ALA A 103 13.71 -8.07 10.21
N GLN A 104 14.14 -6.83 10.48
CA GLN A 104 14.04 -6.20 11.79
C GLN A 104 12.58 -5.92 12.17
N LEU A 105 11.77 -5.37 11.25
CA LEU A 105 10.35 -5.11 11.48
C LEU A 105 9.56 -6.42 11.70
N ALA A 106 9.92 -7.47 10.96
CA ALA A 106 9.37 -8.81 11.16
C ALA A 106 9.74 -9.38 12.55
N ALA A 107 11.00 -9.25 12.96
CA ALA A 107 11.46 -9.69 14.27
C ALA A 107 10.83 -8.89 15.42
N ALA A 108 10.55 -7.61 15.20
CA ALA A 108 9.87 -6.73 16.14
C ALA A 108 8.34 -6.93 16.18
N GLY A 109 7.78 -7.82 15.33
CA GLY A 109 6.35 -8.06 15.25
C GLY A 109 5.53 -6.92 14.63
N VAL A 110 6.20 -5.96 13.97
CA VAL A 110 5.56 -4.81 13.32
C VAL A 110 4.89 -5.21 12.01
N LEU A 111 5.47 -6.16 11.28
CA LEU A 111 4.90 -6.69 10.04
C LEU A 111 4.00 -7.89 10.36
N PRO A 112 2.67 -7.79 10.18
CA PRO A 112 1.77 -8.87 10.50
C PRO A 112 1.86 -10.00 9.47
N GLY A 113 1.54 -11.21 9.93
CA GLY A 113 1.71 -12.42 9.12
C GLY A 113 3.15 -12.76 8.79
N ALA A 114 4.14 -12.10 9.40
CA ALA A 114 5.53 -12.50 9.34
C ALA A 114 5.75 -13.78 10.16
N PHE A 115 6.36 -14.79 9.55
CA PHE A 115 6.77 -16.01 10.22
C PHE A 115 8.15 -16.44 9.75
N LYS A 116 8.93 -16.97 10.69
CA LYS A 116 10.30 -17.43 10.45
C LYS A 116 10.26 -18.89 10.01
N ILE A 117 10.78 -19.19 8.82
CA ILE A 117 10.89 -20.57 8.29
C ILE A 117 12.24 -21.22 8.60
N SER A 118 13.27 -20.43 8.91
CA SER A 118 14.57 -20.98 9.29
C SER A 118 15.28 -20.09 10.31
N THR A 119 15.68 -20.70 11.42
CA THR A 119 16.51 -20.08 12.47
C THR A 119 17.94 -19.83 12.02
N ALA A 120 18.51 -20.70 11.18
CA ALA A 120 19.90 -20.64 10.73
C ALA A 120 20.19 -19.55 9.68
N ARG A 121 19.19 -19.15 8.88
CA ARG A 121 19.36 -18.16 7.80
C ARG A 121 18.49 -16.90 7.97
N ALA A 122 17.84 -16.75 9.12
CA ALA A 122 16.86 -15.68 9.36
C ALA A 122 15.87 -15.50 8.20
N GLN A 123 15.39 -16.62 7.64
CA GLN A 123 14.54 -16.58 6.47
C GLN A 123 13.10 -16.30 6.92
N TRP A 124 12.60 -15.11 6.56
CA TRP A 124 11.26 -14.65 6.86
C TRP A 124 10.32 -14.85 5.68
N ARG A 125 9.08 -15.24 5.98
CA ARG A 125 7.96 -15.31 5.06
C ARG A 125 6.83 -14.47 5.60
N PHE A 126 6.01 -13.95 4.70
CA PHE A 126 4.94 -13.03 5.03
C PHE A 126 3.67 -13.45 4.32
N ASN A 127 2.60 -13.64 5.09
CA ASN A 127 1.28 -13.85 4.49
C ASN A 127 0.81 -12.54 3.85
N LYS A 128 0.38 -12.62 2.59
CA LYS A 128 -0.09 -11.47 1.81
C LYS A 128 -1.29 -10.77 2.44
N VAL A 129 -2.25 -11.55 2.96
CA VAL A 129 -3.52 -11.03 3.52
C VAL A 129 -3.29 -10.07 4.70
N PRO A 130 -2.60 -10.46 5.79
CA PRO A 130 -2.38 -9.54 6.90
C PRO A 130 -1.50 -8.35 6.52
N LEU A 131 -0.57 -8.51 5.55
CA LEU A 131 0.17 -7.38 5.01
C LEU A 131 -0.74 -6.38 4.29
N LEU A 132 -1.74 -6.86 3.54
CA LEU A 132 -2.76 -6.01 2.95
C LEU A 132 -3.53 -5.28 4.04
N GLU A 133 -4.04 -6.00 5.04
CA GLU A 133 -4.82 -5.43 6.14
C GLU A 133 -4.05 -4.36 6.94
N LEU A 134 -2.74 -4.54 7.14
CA LEU A 134 -1.89 -3.52 7.76
C LEU A 134 -1.95 -2.20 7.01
N MET A 135 -1.91 -2.25 5.68
CA MET A 135 -1.94 -1.05 4.83
C MET A 135 -3.33 -0.43 4.77
N GLU A 136 -4.37 -1.20 5.08
CA GLU A 136 -5.75 -0.72 5.19
C GLU A 136 -6.01 -0.02 6.52
N THR A 137 -5.13 -0.23 7.52
CA THR A 137 -5.27 0.38 8.83
C THR A 137 -4.70 1.79 8.78
N PRO A 138 -5.50 2.86 8.95
CA PRO A 138 -4.94 4.18 9.14
C PRO A 138 -4.01 4.12 10.34
N ARG A 139 -2.76 4.58 10.19
CA ARG A 139 -1.87 4.72 11.34
C ARG A 139 -2.60 5.59 12.36
N PRO A 140 -2.80 5.14 13.61
CA PRO A 140 -3.48 5.94 14.63
C PRO A 140 -2.56 7.05 15.17
N GLU A 141 -2.04 7.90 14.29
CA GLU A 141 -1.17 9.05 14.61
C GLU A 141 -1.71 10.37 14.06
N ASP A 142 -3.02 10.46 13.82
CA ASP A 142 -3.71 11.74 13.67
C ASP A 142 -5.12 11.63 14.27
N SER A 143 -5.18 11.28 15.55
CA SER A 143 -6.29 11.77 16.36
C SER A 143 -5.97 13.24 16.62
N PRO A 144 -6.77 14.22 16.13
CA PRO A 144 -6.70 15.54 16.70
C PRO A 144 -7.05 15.36 18.17
N GLU A 145 -6.05 15.55 19.02
CA GLU A 145 -6.21 15.85 20.42
C GLU A 145 -6.95 17.20 20.52
N ASP A 146 -8.24 17.22 20.16
CA ASP A 146 -9.13 18.32 20.50
C ASP A 146 -9.77 17.98 21.84
N ALA A 147 -9.14 18.58 22.84
CA ALA A 147 -9.39 18.57 24.26
C ALA A 147 -10.87 18.48 24.69
N PRO A 148 -11.15 17.94 25.89
CA PRO A 148 -12.45 18.14 26.51
C PRO A 148 -12.65 19.65 26.71
N ARG A 149 -13.61 20.24 26.00
CA ARG A 149 -14.16 21.54 26.41
C ARG A 149 -15.03 21.30 27.63
N GLU A 150 -14.57 21.89 28.72
CA GLU A 150 -15.26 22.11 29.99
C GLU A 150 -16.68 22.68 29.81
#